data_AF-A0A1L3NC17-F1
#
_entry.id   AF-A0A1L3NC17-F1
#
_cell.length_a   1.000
_cell.length_b   1.000
_cell.length_c   1.000
_cell.angle_alpha   90.00
_cell.angle_beta   90.00
_cell.angle_gamma   90.00
#
_symmetry.space_group_name_H-M   'P 1'
#
loop_
_entity.id
_entity.type
_entity.pdbx_description
1 polymer ?
#
loop_
_entity_poly.entity_id
_entity_poly.type
_entity_poly.pdbx_seq_one_letter_code
_entity_poly.pdbx_strand_id
1 'polypeptide(L)'
;MSKSPEEKMENRELLNINSFTISEFCNADEGNNFIHFRPCEICKRVKLDPIDVAHTSRLLQVNVALRNVCIGKELTVGCIIISRSGRVLAFKSETFTVKGKGGCDCGCSDDKMGSPCTNVNRRFSFIIPTRDLCESQDVKVKIIANYTNPC
;
A
#
# COMPACT_ATOMS: atom_id res chain seq x y z
N MET A 1 61.16 -12.22 25.14
CA MET A 1 60.79 -11.21 24.12
C MET A 1 59.49 -10.57 24.54
N SER A 2 59.48 -9.26 24.52
CA SER A 2 58.56 -8.36 25.22
C SER A 2 57.47 -7.83 24.27
N LYS A 3 56.25 -7.64 24.81
CA LYS A 3 55.13 -6.72 24.44
C LYS A 3 54.68 -6.55 22.96
N SER A 4 53.39 -6.88 22.70
CA SER A 4 52.21 -6.06 22.23
C SER A 4 52.42 -4.98 21.13
N PRO A 5 51.41 -4.59 20.29
CA PRO A 5 49.96 -4.50 20.62
C PRO A 5 48.93 -4.66 19.47
N GLU A 6 47.65 -4.41 19.83
CA GLU A 6 46.53 -4.02 18.93
C GLU A 6 45.87 -5.16 18.12
N GLU A 7 44.55 -5.36 18.07
CA GLU A 7 43.41 -4.46 18.24
C GLU A 7 42.23 -5.14 18.93
N LYS A 8 41.57 -4.36 19.79
CA LYS A 8 40.24 -4.63 20.33
C LYS A 8 39.24 -4.59 19.18
N MET A 9 38.66 -5.74 18.81
CA MET A 9 37.40 -5.75 18.06
C MET A 9 36.27 -5.43 19.03
N GLU A 10 36.01 -4.14 19.13
CA GLU A 10 34.87 -3.50 19.74
C GLU A 10 33.57 -4.18 19.28
N ASN A 11 32.80 -4.67 20.25
CA ASN A 11 31.41 -5.08 20.09
C ASN A 11 30.64 -3.89 19.50
N ARG A 12 30.47 -3.85 18.19
CA ARG A 12 29.43 -3.04 17.58
C ARG A 12 28.10 -3.66 17.97
N GLU A 13 27.48 -3.06 18.98
CA GLU A 13 26.09 -3.25 19.33
C GLU A 13 25.26 -3.23 18.04
N LEU A 14 24.73 -4.39 17.68
CA LEU A 14 23.64 -4.50 16.73
C LEU A 14 22.46 -3.79 17.39
N LEU A 15 22.25 -2.53 17.02
CA LEU A 15 21.08 -1.76 17.45
C LEU A 15 19.85 -2.60 17.11
N ASN A 16 19.25 -3.13 18.18
CA ASN A 16 18.08 -3.97 18.14
C ASN A 16 16.90 -3.08 17.73
N ILE A 17 16.56 -3.09 16.44
CA ILE A 17 15.49 -2.27 15.84
C ILE A 17 14.10 -2.62 16.44
N ASN A 18 14.01 -3.62 17.31
CA ASN A 18 12.78 -4.14 17.87
C ASN A 18 12.36 -3.55 19.24
N SER A 19 13.06 -2.55 19.80
CA SER A 19 12.72 -2.03 21.13
C SER A 19 11.98 -0.69 21.17
N PHE A 20 11.71 -0.05 20.03
CA PHE A 20 10.96 1.21 20.05
C PHE A 20 9.46 0.93 20.11
N THR A 21 8.83 1.32 21.21
CA THR A 21 7.37 1.24 21.35
C THR A 21 6.69 2.33 20.52
N ILE A 22 5.50 2.05 19.97
CA ILE A 22 4.71 3.04 19.22
C ILE A 22 4.45 4.30 20.07
N SER A 23 4.38 4.16 21.39
CA SER A 23 4.27 5.26 22.35
C SER A 23 5.53 6.13 22.43
N GLU A 24 6.73 5.55 22.41
CA GLU A 24 7.99 6.33 22.36
C GLU A 24 8.15 7.04 21.01
N PHE A 25 7.56 6.49 19.95
CA PHE A 25 7.55 7.04 18.61
C PHE A 25 6.65 8.29 18.45
N CYS A 26 5.50 8.36 19.14
CA CYS A 26 4.58 9.50 19.04
C CYS A 26 5.07 10.78 19.74
N ASN A 27 6.16 10.73 20.49
CA ASN A 27 6.64 11.85 21.32
C ASN A 27 7.87 12.58 20.75
N ALA A 28 8.22 12.39 19.48
CA ALA A 28 9.39 13.04 18.85
C ALA A 28 9.02 14.38 18.17
N ASP A 29 9.85 15.41 18.37
CA ASP A 29 9.68 16.77 17.83
C ASP A 29 9.84 16.87 16.30
N GLU A 30 9.17 17.86 15.68
CA GLU A 30 9.04 18.06 14.23
C GLU A 30 10.27 18.68 13.53
N GLY A 31 10.49 18.30 12.26
CA GLY A 31 11.68 18.62 11.49
C GLY A 31 11.42 18.54 9.98
N ASN A 32 11.97 19.51 9.25
CA ASN A 32 11.52 19.86 7.91
C ASN A 32 12.43 19.26 6.83
N ASN A 33 12.09 18.07 6.32
CA ASN A 33 12.93 17.29 5.40
C ASN A 33 12.61 17.50 3.90
N PHE A 34 12.63 18.75 3.41
CA PHE A 34 12.44 19.02 1.98
C PHE A 34 13.67 18.66 1.14
N ILE A 35 13.49 17.82 0.11
CA ILE A 35 14.54 17.51 -0.87
C ILE A 35 14.41 18.48 -2.06
N HIS A 36 15.33 19.43 -2.16
CA HIS A 36 15.39 20.39 -3.29
C HIS A 36 16.26 19.87 -4.44
N PHE A 37 15.78 19.98 -5.69
CA PHE A 37 16.54 19.71 -6.91
C PHE A 37 16.91 21.03 -7.60
N ARG A 38 18.15 21.15 -8.08
CA ARG A 38 18.55 22.29 -8.92
C ARG A 38 18.05 22.12 -10.36
N PRO A 39 17.90 23.22 -11.13
CA PRO A 39 17.68 23.13 -12.57
C PRO A 39 18.72 22.19 -13.22
N CYS A 40 18.26 21.27 -14.07
CA CYS A 40 19.07 20.25 -14.76
C CYS A 40 19.69 19.14 -13.89
N GLU A 41 19.34 19.05 -12.59
CA GLU A 41 19.77 17.93 -11.74
C GLU A 41 18.85 16.71 -11.95
N ILE A 42 19.37 15.67 -12.62
CA ILE A 42 18.60 14.47 -13.02
C ILE A 42 18.53 13.43 -11.88
N CYS A 43 19.52 13.40 -10.98
CA CYS A 43 19.58 12.41 -9.91
C CYS A 43 20.27 12.98 -8.66
N LYS A 44 19.70 12.69 -7.49
CA LYS A 44 20.22 13.14 -6.19
C LYS A 44 20.16 11.99 -5.19
N ARG A 45 21.28 11.68 -4.53
CA ARG A 45 21.33 10.70 -3.43
C ARG A 45 21.23 11.45 -2.11
N VAL A 46 20.22 11.11 -1.32
CA VAL A 46 19.99 11.71 0.01
C VAL A 46 19.98 10.58 1.03
N LYS A 47 20.73 10.74 2.12
CA LYS A 47 20.52 9.96 3.34
C LYS A 47 19.66 10.83 4.24
N LEU A 48 18.42 10.40 4.47
CA LEU A 48 17.56 11.00 5.46
C LEU A 48 17.96 10.39 6.81
N ASP A 49 18.37 11.23 7.77
CA ASP A 49 18.44 10.86 9.18
C ASP A 49 17.06 10.35 9.64
N PRO A 50 16.95 9.54 10.73
CA PRO A 50 15.70 8.88 11.12
C PRO A 50 14.53 9.84 10.98
N ILE A 51 13.67 9.49 10.01
CA ILE A 51 12.69 10.39 9.42
C ILE A 51 11.85 10.97 10.53
N ASP A 52 11.94 12.28 10.64
CA ASP A 52 11.02 13.08 11.40
C ASP A 52 9.57 12.71 11.06
N VAL A 53 8.85 12.21 12.05
CA VAL A 53 7.56 11.55 11.85
C VAL A 53 6.36 12.48 12.03
N ALA A 54 6.59 13.79 12.01
CA ALA A 54 5.53 14.80 11.82
C ALA A 54 4.69 14.55 10.54
N HIS A 55 5.20 13.74 9.61
CA HIS A 55 4.52 13.33 8.38
C HIS A 55 4.21 11.83 8.33
N THR A 56 3.65 11.30 9.42
CA THR A 56 3.20 9.92 9.48
C THR A 56 2.01 9.63 8.57
N SER A 57 1.92 8.38 8.14
CA SER A 57 0.78 7.91 7.36
C SER A 57 0.44 6.48 7.75
N ARG A 58 -0.83 6.13 7.66
CA ARG A 58 -1.31 4.78 7.94
C ARG A 58 -1.49 4.01 6.64
N LEU A 59 -0.98 2.79 6.59
CA LEU A 59 -1.23 1.89 5.47
C LEU A 59 -2.56 1.17 5.72
N LEU A 60 -3.54 1.39 4.85
CA LEU A 60 -4.79 0.64 4.84
C LEU A 60 -4.82 -0.28 3.63
N GLN A 61 -4.96 -1.57 3.87
CA GLN A 61 -5.14 -2.56 2.82
C GLN A 61 -6.59 -3.03 2.78
N VAL A 62 -7.26 -2.80 1.65
CA VAL A 62 -8.65 -3.23 1.42
C VAL A 62 -8.66 -4.38 0.43
N ASN A 63 -9.15 -5.54 0.87
CA ASN A 63 -9.41 -6.69 0.00
C ASN A 63 -10.89 -6.69 -0.40
N VAL A 64 -11.15 -6.59 -1.71
CA VAL A 64 -12.48 -6.62 -2.30
C VAL A 64 -12.68 -7.98 -2.96
N ALA A 65 -13.68 -8.73 -2.50
CA ALA A 65 -14.08 -9.99 -3.10
C ALA A 65 -15.43 -9.82 -3.79
N LEU A 66 -15.45 -9.92 -5.12
CA LEU A 66 -16.66 -9.91 -5.92
C LEU A 66 -17.01 -11.33 -6.33
N ARG A 67 -18.28 -11.69 -6.16
CA ARG A 67 -18.79 -13.02 -6.46
C ARG A 67 -19.65 -13.01 -7.71
N ASN A 68 -19.65 -14.12 -8.43
CA ASN A 68 -20.53 -14.32 -9.59
C ASN A 68 -20.38 -13.24 -10.68
N VAL A 69 -19.14 -12.93 -11.05
CA VAL A 69 -18.81 -11.96 -12.11
C VAL A 69 -18.58 -12.68 -13.43
N CYS A 70 -19.17 -12.20 -14.52
CA CYS A 70 -19.12 -12.82 -15.85
C CYS A 70 -17.70 -12.85 -16.41
N ILE A 71 -17.25 -14.01 -16.86
CA ILE A 71 -15.94 -14.21 -17.51
C ILE A 71 -15.92 -13.47 -18.86
N GLY A 72 -14.75 -12.94 -19.24
CA GLY A 72 -14.53 -12.24 -20.52
C GLY A 72 -15.02 -10.80 -20.55
N LYS A 73 -15.78 -10.35 -19.54
CA LYS A 73 -16.24 -8.97 -19.43
C LYS A 73 -15.22 -8.08 -18.73
N GLU A 74 -15.16 -6.82 -19.16
CA GLU A 74 -14.35 -5.80 -18.51
C GLU A 74 -15.09 -5.22 -17.30
N LEU A 75 -14.45 -5.28 -16.14
CA LEU A 75 -14.97 -4.78 -14.89
C LEU A 75 -14.04 -3.72 -14.31
N THR A 76 -14.60 -2.59 -13.91
CA THR A 76 -13.91 -1.58 -13.13
C THR A 76 -14.37 -1.64 -11.69
N VAL A 77 -13.41 -1.78 -10.77
CA VAL A 77 -13.65 -1.76 -9.32
C VAL A 77 -12.96 -0.54 -8.72
N GLY A 78 -13.76 0.36 -8.16
CA GLY A 78 -13.31 1.51 -7.38
C GLY A 78 -13.40 1.23 -5.89
N CYS A 79 -12.39 1.68 -5.14
CA CYS A 79 -12.35 1.67 -3.70
C CYS A 79 -12.07 3.08 -3.20
N ILE A 80 -12.97 3.62 -2.38
CA ILE A 80 -12.94 4.98 -1.85
C ILE A 80 -12.88 4.92 -0.33
N ILE A 81 -11.90 5.60 0.24
CA ILE A 81 -11.73 5.76 1.68
C ILE A 81 -12.32 7.12 2.09
N ILE A 82 -13.22 7.10 3.08
CA ILE A 82 -13.99 8.26 3.52
C ILE A 82 -13.78 8.45 5.02
N SER A 83 -13.52 9.67 5.48
CA SER A 83 -13.45 9.98 6.91
C SER A 83 -14.83 9.86 7.57
N ARG A 84 -14.86 9.82 8.91
CA ARG A 84 -16.11 9.95 9.68
C ARG A 84 -16.93 11.20 9.34
N SER A 85 -16.27 12.30 8.98
CA SER A 85 -16.92 13.55 8.53
C SER A 85 -17.44 13.51 7.08
N GLY A 86 -17.30 12.38 6.39
CA GLY A 86 -17.77 12.21 5.01
C GLY A 86 -16.81 12.72 3.94
N ARG A 87 -15.59 13.16 4.31
CA ARG A 87 -14.58 13.64 3.34
C ARG A 87 -13.87 12.46 2.70
N VAL A 88 -13.66 12.50 1.38
CA VAL A 88 -12.83 11.49 0.70
C VAL A 88 -11.36 11.71 1.08
N LEU A 89 -10.75 10.67 1.65
CA LEU A 89 -9.34 10.68 2.05
C LEU A 89 -8.43 10.14 0.95
N ALA A 90 -8.88 9.09 0.25
CA ALA A 90 -8.17 8.50 -0.87
C ALA A 90 -9.13 7.69 -1.74
N PHE A 91 -8.81 7.51 -3.02
CA PHE A 91 -9.52 6.58 -3.90
C PHE A 91 -8.55 5.93 -4.88
N LYS A 92 -8.86 4.69 -5.25
CA LYS A 92 -8.16 3.95 -6.30
C LYS A 92 -9.19 3.16 -7.09
N SER A 93 -8.95 2.99 -8.37
CA SER A 93 -9.75 2.11 -9.23
C SER A 93 -8.84 1.22 -10.04
N GLU A 94 -9.33 0.01 -10.32
CA GLU A 94 -8.67 -0.96 -11.17
C GLU A 94 -9.68 -1.48 -12.18
N THR A 95 -9.33 -1.40 -13.46
CA THR A 95 -10.09 -1.97 -14.57
C THR A 95 -9.39 -3.24 -15.02
N PHE A 96 -10.15 -4.33 -15.17
CA PHE A 96 -9.61 -5.61 -15.59
C PHE A 96 -10.66 -6.46 -16.31
N THR A 97 -10.19 -7.30 -17.23
CA THR A 97 -11.01 -8.37 -17.81
C THR A 97 -11.10 -9.55 -16.84
N VAL A 98 -12.31 -10.03 -16.60
CA VAL A 98 -12.58 -11.18 -15.72
C VAL A 98 -12.07 -12.45 -16.38
N LYS A 99 -11.05 -13.08 -15.79
CA LYS A 99 -10.48 -14.34 -16.30
C LYS A 99 -11.11 -15.53 -15.57
N GLY A 100 -11.49 -16.57 -16.32
CA GLY A 100 -11.93 -17.85 -15.76
C GLY A 100 -10.78 -18.63 -15.12
N LYS A 101 -11.12 -19.57 -14.22
CA LYS A 101 -10.17 -20.61 -13.78
C LYS A 101 -10.06 -21.66 -14.89
N GLY A 102 -9.08 -21.46 -15.76
CA GLY A 102 -8.86 -22.29 -16.94
C GLY A 102 -8.66 -21.38 -18.15
N GLY A 103 -7.42 -21.32 -18.64
CA GLY A 103 -7.09 -20.49 -19.79
C GLY A 103 -7.86 -20.95 -21.03
N CYS A 104 -8.64 -20.06 -21.61
CA CYS A 104 -8.76 -19.93 -23.05
C CYS A 104 -8.98 -18.46 -23.35
N ASP A 105 -7.91 -17.85 -23.82
CA ASP A 105 -7.97 -16.73 -24.74
C ASP A 105 -8.59 -17.31 -26.02
N CYS A 106 -9.70 -16.72 -26.49
CA CYS A 106 -10.51 -17.09 -27.65
C CYS A 106 -11.22 -18.48 -27.68
N GLY A 107 -12.48 -18.46 -28.15
CA GLY A 107 -13.19 -19.64 -28.65
C GLY A 107 -14.13 -20.31 -27.64
N CYS A 108 -15.44 -20.04 -27.78
CA CYS A 108 -16.49 -20.86 -27.20
C CYS A 108 -16.20 -22.35 -27.48
N SER A 109 -15.87 -23.10 -26.43
CA SER A 109 -15.81 -24.56 -26.49
C SER A 109 -17.01 -25.08 -25.70
N ASP A 110 -18.00 -25.59 -26.43
CA ASP A 110 -19.33 -25.95 -25.92
C ASP A 110 -19.38 -27.14 -24.95
N ASP A 111 -18.24 -27.73 -24.57
CA ASP A 111 -18.22 -29.03 -23.87
C ASP A 111 -17.55 -29.08 -22.50
N LYS A 112 -17.38 -27.94 -21.81
CA LYS A 112 -17.01 -27.95 -20.38
C LYS A 112 -17.95 -27.06 -19.57
N MET A 113 -18.85 -27.73 -18.85
CA MET A 113 -19.87 -27.23 -17.91
C MET A 113 -19.29 -26.42 -16.74
N GLY A 114 -18.63 -25.30 -17.03
CA GLY A 114 -18.21 -24.31 -16.05
C GLY A 114 -19.26 -23.21 -15.93
N SER A 115 -19.47 -22.69 -14.73
CA SER A 115 -20.27 -21.47 -14.53
C SER A 115 -19.75 -20.34 -15.43
N PRO A 116 -20.62 -19.59 -16.14
CA PRO A 116 -20.21 -18.45 -16.98
C PRO A 116 -19.61 -17.30 -16.15
N CYS A 117 -19.74 -17.40 -14.83
CA CYS A 117 -19.25 -16.45 -13.86
C CYS A 117 -18.22 -17.07 -12.91
N THR A 118 -17.33 -16.23 -12.42
CA THR A 118 -16.30 -16.60 -11.44
C THR A 118 -16.24 -15.57 -10.30
N ASN A 119 -15.48 -15.89 -9.26
CA ASN A 119 -15.18 -14.96 -8.18
C ASN A 119 -13.84 -14.27 -8.44
N VAL A 120 -13.77 -12.97 -8.20
CA VAL A 120 -12.57 -12.16 -8.40
C VAL A 120 -12.22 -11.41 -7.13
N ASN A 121 -10.92 -11.35 -6.84
CA ASN A 121 -10.39 -10.63 -5.68
C ASN A 121 -9.47 -9.51 -6.15
N ARG A 122 -9.63 -8.32 -5.56
CA ARG A 122 -8.79 -7.15 -5.81
C ARG A 122 -8.31 -6.55 -4.50
N ARG A 123 -7.07 -6.07 -4.50
CA ARG A 123 -6.42 -5.54 -3.31
C ARG A 123 -5.98 -4.12 -3.57
N PHE A 124 -6.48 -3.19 -2.76
CA PHE A 124 -6.12 -1.79 -2.82
C PHE A 124 -5.35 -1.41 -1.56
N SER A 125 -4.11 -0.95 -1.75
CA SER A 125 -3.29 -0.42 -0.65
C SER A 125 -3.31 1.11 -0.70
N PHE A 126 -3.66 1.74 0.41
CA PHE A 126 -3.77 3.18 0.56
C PHE A 126 -2.81 3.69 1.62
N ILE A 127 -2.16 4.81 1.32
CA ILE A 127 -1.46 5.61 2.32
C ILE A 127 -2.46 6.68 2.75
N ILE A 128 -2.93 6.59 3.99
CA ILE A 128 -3.86 7.55 4.57
C ILE A 128 -3.01 8.57 5.33
N PRO A 129 -3.01 9.85 4.92
CA PRO A 129 -2.28 10.88 5.64
C PRO A 129 -2.86 11.01 7.05
N THR A 130 -1.99 11.04 8.05
CA THR A 130 -2.35 11.39 9.41
C THR A 130 -1.45 12.50 9.92
N ARG A 131 -1.96 13.27 10.88
CA ARG A 131 -1.16 14.28 11.59
C ARG A 131 -0.56 13.71 12.86
N ASP A 132 -1.22 12.71 13.44
CA ASP A 132 -0.77 11.99 14.62
C ASP A 132 -1.10 10.48 14.46
N LEU A 133 -0.14 9.61 14.76
CA LEU A 133 -0.37 8.16 14.80
C LEU A 133 -1.04 7.69 16.09
N CYS A 134 -1.01 8.49 17.14
CA CYS A 134 -1.63 8.19 18.42
C CYS A 134 -3.13 8.55 18.44
N GLU A 135 -3.59 9.43 17.54
CA GLU A 135 -5.02 9.73 17.38
C GLU A 135 -5.81 8.58 16.72
N SER A 136 -6.95 8.20 17.32
CA SER A 136 -7.89 7.28 16.67
C SER A 136 -8.45 7.89 15.39
N GLN A 137 -8.42 7.15 14.27
CA GLN A 137 -8.96 7.61 13.00
C GLN A 137 -10.01 6.63 12.49
N ASP A 138 -11.25 7.11 12.40
CA ASP A 138 -12.37 6.36 11.84
C ASP A 138 -12.45 6.59 10.33
N VAL A 139 -12.38 5.50 9.57
CA VAL A 139 -12.53 5.50 8.11
C VAL A 139 -13.61 4.53 7.65
N LYS A 140 -14.34 4.91 6.63
CA LYS A 140 -15.35 4.12 5.93
C LYS A 140 -14.83 3.77 4.54
N VAL A 141 -14.96 2.52 4.16
CA VAL A 141 -14.64 2.04 2.81
C VAL A 141 -15.92 1.97 1.98
N LYS A 142 -15.92 2.59 0.79
CA LYS A 142 -16.98 2.47 -0.21
C LYS A 142 -16.42 1.78 -1.45
N ILE A 143 -17.06 0.68 -1.85
CA ILE A 143 -16.72 -0.07 -3.06
C ILE A 143 -17.72 0.25 -4.16
N ILE A 144 -17.21 0.45 -5.37
CA ILE A 144 -18.01 0.62 -6.59
C ILE A 144 -17.50 -0.44 -7.57
N ALA A 145 -18.39 -1.20 -8.20
CA ALA A 145 -18.01 -2.17 -9.21
C ALA A 145 -19.00 -2.07 -10.37
N ASN A 146 -18.50 -1.83 -11.59
CA ASN A 146 -19.31 -1.69 -12.79
C ASN A 146 -18.64 -2.40 -13.97
N TYR A 147 -19.45 -3.03 -14.82
CA TYR A 147 -18.97 -3.45 -16.13
C TYR A 147 -18.76 -2.21 -17.00
N THR A 148 -17.54 -2.00 -17.46
CA THR A 148 -17.16 -0.81 -18.24
C THR A 148 -17.18 -1.02 -19.73
N ASN A 149 -17.15 -2.28 -20.16
CA ASN A 149 -17.51 -2.67 -21.52
C ASN A 149 -18.55 -3.80 -21.49
N PRO A 150 -19.85 -3.46 -21.34
CA PRO A 150 -20.91 -4.46 -21.24
C PRO A 150 -21.24 -5.14 -22.58
N CYS A 151 -20.87 -4.52 -23.70
CA CYS A 151 -21.20 -4.97 -25.06
C CYS A 151 -20.13 -5.95 -25.58
#